data_AF-A0A125NUQ2-F1
#
_entry.id   AF-A0A125NUQ2-F1
#
_cell.length_a   1.000
_cell.length_b   1.000
_cell.length_c   1.000
_cell.angle_alpha   90.00
_cell.angle_beta   90.00
_cell.angle_gamma   90.00
#
_symmetry.space_group_name_H-M   'P 1'
#
loop_
_entity.id
_entity.type
_entity.pdbx_description
1 polymer ?
#
loop_
_entity_poly.entity_id
_entity_poly.type
_entity_poly.pdbx_seq_one_letter_code
_entity_poly.pdbx_strand_id
1 'polypeptide(L)'
;MAGNIDAVIAALRVVLDAAEESDEPFVKVEAANRWIKQLPGTWTGRWRKLMLKGDGSGDARRDEFVGHVRAVLAFLESNSKEAPATRKWWSLRRRSGQQQPAAPVAAQAAAAAVKPVKARPVNLLRVRKPMPGVH
;
A
#
# COMPACT_ATOMS: atom_id res chain seq x y z
N MET A 1 -8.91 2.49 -21.54
CA MET A 1 -7.44 2.60 -21.43
C MET A 1 -6.95 1.29 -20.83
N ALA A 2 -6.21 0.49 -21.60
CA ALA A 2 -5.54 -0.69 -21.04
C ALA A 2 -4.67 -0.24 -19.87
N GLY A 3 -4.85 -0.84 -18.71
CA GLY A 3 -4.13 -0.42 -17.50
C GLY A 3 -2.65 -0.71 -17.65
N ASN A 4 -1.79 0.02 -16.93
CA ASN A 4 -0.35 -0.29 -16.86
C ASN A 4 -0.08 -1.76 -16.49
N ILE A 5 -1.03 -2.42 -15.81
CA ILE A 5 -0.96 -3.84 -15.46
C ILE A 5 -1.13 -4.74 -16.70
N ASP A 6 -2.04 -4.42 -17.62
CA ASP A 6 -2.27 -5.21 -18.84
C ASP A 6 -1.04 -5.19 -19.77
N ALA A 7 -0.37 -4.03 -19.85
CA ALA A 7 0.88 -3.91 -20.60
C ALA A 7 2.01 -4.77 -20.00
N VAL A 8 2.09 -4.84 -18.66
CA VAL A 8 3.06 -5.72 -17.97
C VAL A 8 2.72 -7.20 -18.20
N ILE A 9 1.43 -7.58 -18.16
CA ILE A 9 0.98 -8.94 -18.47
C ILE A 9 1.40 -9.31 -19.90
N ALA A 10 1.14 -8.46 -20.89
CA ALA A 10 1.54 -8.70 -22.27
C ALA A 10 3.06 -8.85 -22.42
N ALA A 11 3.84 -7.99 -21.78
CA ALA A 11 5.30 -8.06 -21.82
C ALA A 11 5.84 -9.34 -21.15
N LEU A 12 5.24 -9.78 -20.04
CA LEU A 12 5.64 -11.00 -19.35
C LEU A 12 5.30 -12.27 -20.17
N ARG A 13 4.22 -12.25 -20.96
CA ARG A 13 3.91 -13.35 -21.89
C ARG A 13 4.97 -13.50 -22.98
N VAL A 14 5.42 -12.39 -23.57
CA VAL A 14 6.52 -12.42 -24.56
C VAL A 14 7.82 -12.97 -23.95
N VAL A 15 8.12 -12.60 -22.71
CA VAL A 15 9.29 -13.13 -21.99
C VAL A 15 9.14 -14.61 -21.68
N LEU A 16 7.92 -15.06 -21.35
CA LEU A 16 7.63 -16.47 -21.14
C LEU A 16 7.84 -17.27 -22.42
N ASP A 17 7.27 -16.83 -23.54
CA ASP A 17 7.40 -17.49 -24.84
C ASP A 17 8.88 -17.58 -25.24
N ALA A 18 9.64 -16.49 -25.07
CA ALA A 18 11.08 -16.48 -25.35
C ALA A 18 11.88 -17.44 -24.44
N ALA A 19 11.51 -17.58 -23.17
CA ALA A 19 12.15 -18.51 -22.24
C ALA A 19 11.74 -19.97 -22.51
N GLU A 20 10.55 -20.20 -23.07
CA GLU A 20 10.07 -21.51 -23.49
C GLU A 20 10.67 -21.94 -24.84
N GLU A 21 11.04 -21.00 -25.72
CA GLU A 21 11.71 -21.31 -26.99
C GLU A 21 13.24 -21.43 -26.83
N SER A 22 13.83 -20.75 -25.86
CA SER A 22 15.28 -20.81 -25.61
C SER A 22 15.73 -22.16 -25.05
N ASP A 23 16.78 -22.76 -25.63
CA ASP A 23 17.45 -23.96 -25.10
C ASP A 23 18.45 -23.67 -23.96
N GLU A 24 18.59 -22.41 -23.54
CA GLU A 24 19.51 -22.06 -22.46
C GLU A 24 19.05 -22.63 -21.11
N PRO A 25 19.95 -23.30 -20.35
CA PRO A 25 19.60 -23.88 -19.04
C PRO A 25 19.36 -22.81 -17.96
N PHE A 26 19.92 -21.60 -18.16
CA PHE A 26 19.83 -20.48 -17.24
C PHE A 26 19.27 -19.25 -17.95
N VAL A 27 18.36 -18.55 -17.28
CA VAL A 27 17.72 -17.35 -17.80
C VAL A 27 17.96 -16.19 -16.86
N LYS A 28 18.33 -15.03 -17.43
CA LYS A 28 18.53 -13.80 -16.67
C LYS A 28 17.24 -13.35 -16.02
N VAL A 29 17.30 -13.21 -14.69
CA VAL A 29 16.13 -12.84 -13.90
C VAL A 29 15.67 -11.41 -14.16
N GLU A 30 16.58 -10.56 -14.65
CA GLU A 30 16.27 -9.21 -15.10
C GLU A 30 15.23 -9.14 -16.23
N ALA A 31 15.14 -10.17 -17.07
CA ALA A 31 14.21 -10.20 -18.20
C ALA A 31 12.75 -10.08 -17.75
N ALA A 32 12.40 -10.71 -16.63
CA ALA A 32 11.09 -10.58 -15.98
C ALA A 32 11.04 -9.41 -14.99
N ASN A 33 12.08 -9.25 -14.15
CA ASN A 33 12.10 -8.25 -13.08
C ASN A 33 12.00 -6.81 -13.60
N ARG A 34 12.52 -6.50 -14.79
CA ARG A 34 12.39 -5.17 -15.41
C ARG A 34 10.93 -4.77 -15.64
N TRP A 35 10.07 -5.72 -16.01
CA TRP A 35 8.66 -5.48 -16.27
C TRP A 35 7.87 -5.43 -14.98
N ILE A 36 8.18 -6.32 -14.04
CA ILE A 36 7.57 -6.31 -12.70
C ILE A 36 7.80 -4.94 -12.05
N LYS A 37 9.00 -4.36 -12.18
CA LYS A 37 9.34 -2.99 -11.70
C LYS A 37 8.40 -1.90 -12.23
N GLN A 38 7.80 -2.08 -13.41
CA GLN A 38 6.86 -1.12 -14.02
C GLN A 38 5.45 -1.17 -13.41
N LEU A 39 5.14 -2.14 -12.56
CA LEU A 39 3.83 -2.22 -11.90
C LEU A 39 3.61 -1.05 -10.93
N PRO A 40 2.40 -0.46 -10.87
CA PRO A 40 2.10 0.65 -9.98
C PRO A 40 2.15 0.21 -8.52
N GLY A 41 3.10 0.74 -7.73
CA GLY A 41 3.26 0.38 -6.31
C GLY A 41 4.27 -0.73 -6.04
N THR A 42 5.21 -0.96 -6.96
CA THR A 42 6.36 -1.85 -6.75
C THR A 42 7.23 -1.39 -5.58
N TRP A 43 7.48 -0.09 -5.51
CA TRP A 43 8.27 0.54 -4.47
C TRP A 43 7.55 0.59 -3.11
N THR A 44 6.22 0.58 -3.11
CA THR A 44 5.40 0.54 -1.89
C THR A 44 5.16 -0.88 -1.37
N GLY A 45 5.73 -1.89 -2.03
CA GLY A 45 5.84 -3.25 -1.49
C GLY A 45 4.78 -4.25 -1.95
N ARG A 46 3.70 -3.81 -2.62
CA ARG A 46 2.64 -4.73 -3.08
C ARG A 46 3.18 -5.79 -4.04
N TRP A 47 4.05 -5.39 -4.96
CA TRP A 47 4.57 -6.26 -6.03
C TRP A 47 6.02 -6.68 -5.81
N ARG A 48 6.66 -6.21 -4.73
CA ARG A 48 8.07 -6.52 -4.44
C ARG A 48 8.32 -8.01 -4.28
N LYS A 49 7.34 -8.75 -3.75
CA LYS A 49 7.39 -10.21 -3.58
C LYS A 49 7.28 -11.00 -4.89
N LEU A 50 6.87 -10.35 -5.98
CA LEU A 50 6.82 -10.98 -7.30
C LEU A 50 8.19 -11.00 -7.99
N MET A 51 9.15 -10.21 -7.51
CA MET A 51 10.50 -10.21 -8.08
C MET A 51 11.15 -11.58 -7.84
N LEU A 52 11.59 -12.19 -8.93
CA LEU A 52 12.34 -13.43 -8.86
C LEU A 52 13.75 -13.09 -8.34
N LYS A 53 14.26 -13.91 -7.43
CA LYS A 53 15.61 -13.77 -6.90
C LYS A 53 16.53 -14.68 -7.71
N GLY A 54 17.49 -14.08 -8.41
CA GLY A 54 18.54 -14.83 -9.07
C GLY A 54 19.58 -15.36 -8.09
N ASP A 55 20.44 -16.23 -8.61
CA ASP A 55 21.65 -16.68 -7.96
C ASP A 55 22.69 -15.54 -7.84
N GLY A 56 23.95 -15.88 -7.50
CA GLY A 56 25.03 -14.91 -7.37
C GLY A 56 25.35 -14.13 -8.67
N SER A 57 24.96 -14.66 -9.82
CA SER A 57 25.13 -14.04 -11.15
C SER A 57 23.88 -13.30 -11.63
N GLY A 58 22.76 -13.43 -10.92
CA GLY A 58 21.48 -12.87 -11.32
C GLY A 58 20.73 -13.74 -12.33
N ASP A 59 21.05 -15.03 -12.38
CA ASP A 59 20.43 -16.04 -13.23
C ASP A 59 19.50 -16.95 -12.42
N ALA A 60 18.54 -17.58 -13.08
CA ALA A 60 17.69 -18.62 -12.52
C ALA A 60 17.62 -19.81 -13.46
N ARG A 61 17.35 -21.00 -12.92
CA ARG A 61 17.09 -22.18 -13.76
C ARG A 61 15.87 -21.91 -14.63
N ARG A 62 15.90 -22.35 -15.89
CA ARG A 62 14.80 -22.16 -16.84
C ARG A 62 13.46 -22.62 -16.28
N ASP A 63 13.39 -23.81 -15.70
CA ASP A 63 12.14 -24.35 -15.12
C ASP A 63 11.58 -23.48 -13.99
N GLU A 64 12.47 -22.99 -13.11
CA GLU A 64 12.11 -22.10 -12.01
C GLU A 64 11.63 -20.74 -12.53
N PHE A 65 12.30 -20.21 -13.55
CA PHE A 65 11.95 -18.96 -14.20
C PHE A 65 10.57 -19.06 -14.88
N VAL A 66 10.37 -20.08 -15.72
CA VAL A 66 9.11 -20.33 -16.45
C VAL A 66 7.96 -20.55 -15.46
N GLY A 67 8.15 -21.41 -14.46
CA GLY A 67 7.15 -21.68 -13.43
C GLY A 67 6.75 -20.43 -12.65
N HIS A 68 7.73 -19.61 -12.28
CA HIS A 68 7.47 -18.36 -11.58
C HIS A 68 6.77 -17.33 -12.45
N VAL A 69 7.21 -17.12 -13.70
CA VAL A 69 6.58 -16.17 -14.63
C VAL A 69 5.12 -16.55 -14.89
N ARG A 70 4.82 -17.85 -15.07
CA ARG A 70 3.44 -18.36 -15.17
C ARG A 70 2.62 -18.06 -13.92
N ALA A 71 3.18 -18.27 -12.72
CA ALA A 71 2.51 -17.95 -11.46
C ALA A 71 2.25 -16.45 -11.30
N VAL A 72 3.23 -15.61 -11.66
CA VAL A 72 3.09 -14.15 -11.64
C VAL A 72 2.02 -13.69 -12.62
N LEU A 73 1.98 -14.24 -13.84
CA LEU A 73 0.94 -13.95 -14.83
C LEU A 73 -0.44 -14.28 -14.29
N ALA A 74 -0.65 -15.49 -13.75
CA ALA A 74 -1.92 -15.90 -13.16
C ALA A 74 -2.34 -15.00 -11.97
N PHE A 75 -1.37 -14.58 -11.14
CA PHE A 75 -1.61 -13.64 -10.05
C PHE A 75 -2.00 -12.25 -10.55
N LEU A 76 -1.32 -11.73 -11.59
CA LEU A 76 -1.64 -10.42 -12.16
C LEU A 76 -2.98 -10.43 -12.88
N GLU A 77 -3.34 -11.51 -13.58
CA GLU A 77 -4.61 -11.68 -14.27
C GLU A 77 -5.81 -11.82 -13.32
N SER A 78 -5.61 -12.41 -12.14
CA SER A 78 -6.64 -12.43 -11.09
C SER A 78 -6.79 -11.06 -10.42
N ASN A 79 -5.68 -10.36 -10.17
CA ASN A 79 -5.69 -9.03 -9.55
C ASN A 79 -6.09 -7.89 -10.50
N SER A 80 -5.93 -8.06 -11.82
CA SER A 80 -6.31 -7.04 -12.81
C SER A 80 -7.83 -6.88 -12.89
N LYS A 81 -8.57 -7.99 -12.68
CA LYS A 81 -10.04 -7.99 -12.55
C LYS A 81 -10.52 -7.37 -11.24
N GLU A 82 -9.73 -7.46 -10.17
CA GLU A 82 -10.00 -6.90 -8.84
C GLU A 82 -9.44 -5.50 -8.62
N ALA A 83 -8.98 -4.78 -9.65
CA ALA A 83 -8.59 -3.38 -9.49
C ALA A 83 -9.82 -2.47 -9.65
N PRO A 84 -10.58 -2.14 -8.57
CA PRO A 84 -11.58 -1.11 -8.69
C PRO A 84 -10.87 0.18 -9.06
N ALA A 85 -11.42 0.85 -10.07
CA ALA A 85 -11.12 2.22 -10.39
C ALA A 85 -10.99 3.05 -9.09
N THR A 86 -9.91 3.83 -8.99
CA THR A 86 -9.80 4.96 -8.06
C THR A 86 -9.81 4.64 -6.55
N ARG A 87 -8.71 4.13 -5.99
CA ARG A 87 -8.36 4.53 -4.61
C ARG A 87 -7.46 5.75 -4.68
N LYS A 88 -8.11 6.92 -4.64
CA LYS A 88 -7.49 8.24 -4.40
C LYS A 88 -6.80 8.20 -3.03
N TRP A 89 -5.54 7.77 -2.99
CA TRP A 89 -4.73 7.70 -1.77
C TRP A 89 -4.40 9.08 -1.15
N TRP A 90 -4.83 10.17 -1.79
CA TRP A 90 -4.49 11.55 -1.46
C TRP A 90 -5.57 12.29 -0.64
N SER A 91 -6.67 11.63 -0.25
CA SER A 91 -7.69 12.26 0.62
C SER A 91 -7.42 12.17 2.13
N LEU A 92 -6.26 11.68 2.58
CA LEU A 92 -5.92 11.68 4.01
C LEU A 92 -5.34 13.00 4.54
N ARG A 93 -5.58 14.13 3.86
CA ARG A 93 -5.22 15.46 4.37
C ARG A 93 -6.46 16.35 4.50
N ARG A 94 -6.92 16.50 5.75
CA ARG A 94 -7.93 17.45 6.29
C ARG A 94 -9.38 16.98 6.35
N ARG A 95 -9.76 16.37 7.48
CA ARG A 95 -10.97 16.78 8.24
C ARG A 95 -10.94 16.24 9.68
N SER A 96 -11.09 17.15 10.67
CA SER A 96 -11.76 17.00 11.99
C SER A 96 -11.30 15.87 12.93
N GLY A 97 -10.87 16.06 14.19
CA GLY A 97 -11.20 17.13 15.13
C GLY A 97 -12.73 17.26 15.31
N GLN A 98 -13.34 16.56 16.27
CA GLN A 98 -14.80 16.32 16.44
C GLN A 98 -15.37 15.28 15.45
N GLN A 99 -16.22 14.31 15.79
CA GLN A 99 -17.18 14.17 16.89
C GLN A 99 -17.57 12.68 17.01
N GLN A 100 -17.81 12.26 18.23
CA GLN A 100 -18.24 10.92 18.67
C GLN A 100 -19.70 10.64 18.25
N PRO A 101 -20.08 9.41 17.86
CA PRO A 101 -21.44 9.11 17.40
C PRO A 101 -22.42 8.99 18.58
N ALA A 102 -23.45 9.84 18.61
CA ALA A 102 -24.61 9.68 19.47
C ALA A 102 -25.72 8.94 18.69
N ALA A 103 -26.26 7.88 19.30
CA ALA A 103 -27.40 7.11 18.82
C ALA A 103 -28.67 7.98 18.72
N PRO A 104 -29.61 7.69 17.80
CA PRO A 104 -30.88 8.40 17.74
C PRO A 104 -31.81 7.84 18.82
N VAL A 105 -32.01 8.59 19.90
CA VAL A 105 -33.13 8.32 20.83
C VAL A 105 -34.27 9.23 20.43
N ALA A 106 -35.35 8.60 19.96
CA ALA A 106 -36.61 9.23 19.62
C ALA A 106 -37.13 10.09 20.76
N ALA A 107 -37.78 11.19 20.39
CA ALA A 107 -38.49 12.09 21.26
C ALA A 107 -39.41 11.36 22.23
N GLN A 108 -39.21 11.59 23.53
CA GLN A 108 -40.30 11.59 24.51
C GLN A 108 -39.99 12.70 25.53
N ALA A 109 -40.76 13.77 25.42
CA ALA A 109 -40.90 14.78 26.43
C ALA A 109 -41.63 14.18 27.65
N ALA A 110 -41.07 14.32 28.85
CA ALA A 110 -41.81 14.75 30.04
C ALA A 110 -40.92 14.70 31.29
N ALA A 111 -40.98 15.80 32.04
CA ALA A 111 -40.89 15.91 33.48
C ALA A 111 -39.52 15.85 34.21
N ALA A 112 -39.42 16.82 35.12
CA ALA A 112 -38.66 16.84 36.37
C ALA A 112 -37.19 17.33 36.33
N ALA A 113 -37.09 18.63 36.59
CA ALA A 113 -35.97 19.39 37.12
C ALA A 113 -35.11 18.68 38.19
N VAL A 114 -33.78 18.76 38.03
CA VAL A 114 -32.80 19.05 39.11
C VAL A 114 -31.56 19.70 38.48
N LYS A 115 -31.17 20.92 38.89
CA LYS A 115 -29.83 21.50 38.65
C LYS A 115 -28.94 21.13 39.85
N PRO A 116 -27.66 20.74 39.67
CA PRO A 116 -26.56 21.61 40.15
C PRO A 116 -25.23 21.45 39.34
N VAL A 117 -24.53 22.53 38.97
CA VAL A 117 -23.39 23.22 39.66
C VAL A 117 -22.04 22.98 38.95
N LYS A 118 -21.29 24.08 38.86
CA LYS A 118 -20.01 24.36 38.18
C LYS A 118 -18.86 23.38 38.49
N ALA A 119 -17.98 23.20 37.50
CA ALA A 119 -16.54 23.25 37.72
C ALA A 119 -15.79 23.71 36.45
N ARG A 120 -15.13 24.87 36.52
CA ARG A 120 -14.09 25.30 35.57
C ARG A 120 -12.73 25.02 36.21
N PRO A 121 -11.82 24.25 35.61
CA PRO A 121 -10.43 24.28 36.02
C PRO A 121 -9.69 25.46 35.36
N VAL A 122 -8.99 26.22 36.20
CA VAL A 122 -8.18 27.41 35.90
C VAL A 122 -6.80 26.96 35.42
N ASN A 123 -6.37 27.34 34.22
CA ASN A 123 -4.99 27.14 33.76
C ASN A 123 -4.11 28.29 34.29
N LEU A 124 -3.34 27.99 35.35
CA LEU A 124 -2.29 28.88 35.85
C LEU A 124 -1.04 28.75 34.98
N LEU A 125 -0.98 29.55 33.92
CA LEU A 125 0.30 30.01 33.38
C LEU A 125 1.03 30.79 34.49
N ARG A 126 2.29 30.44 34.80
CA ARG A 126 3.46 31.35 34.73
C ARG A 126 4.68 30.80 35.49
N VAL A 127 5.80 30.59 34.78
CA VAL A 127 7.06 31.40 34.81
C VAL A 127 8.02 30.94 35.91
N ARG A 128 9.30 30.66 35.63
CA ARG A 128 10.48 31.57 35.72
C ARG A 128 11.70 30.78 35.16
N LYS A 129 12.36 31.19 34.06
CA LYS A 129 13.50 32.12 33.85
C LYS A 129 14.85 31.65 34.47
N PRO A 130 16.00 31.69 33.74
CA PRO A 130 17.26 31.01 34.10
C PRO A 130 18.17 31.83 35.03
N MET A 131 19.12 31.18 35.71
CA MET A 131 20.19 31.82 36.49
C MET A 131 21.59 31.60 35.85
N PRO A 132 22.43 32.65 35.75
CA PRO A 132 23.87 32.54 35.53
C PRO A 132 24.68 32.77 36.82
N GLY A 133 25.92 32.27 36.87
CA GLY A 133 26.96 32.76 37.79
C GLY A 133 27.68 31.69 38.59
N VAL A 134 28.81 31.22 38.06
CA VAL A 134 29.88 30.52 38.78
C VAL A 134 30.86 31.59 39.27
N HIS A 135 31.20 31.55 40.55
CA HIS A 135 32.38 32.21 41.13
C HIS A 135 33.21 31.16 41.84
#